data_AF-A0A662T1Y3-F1
#
_entry.id   AF-A0A662T1Y3-F1
#
_cell.length_a   1.000
_cell.length_b   1.000
_cell.length_c   1.000
_cell.angle_alpha   90.00
_cell.angle_beta   90.00
_cell.angle_gamma   90.00
#
_symmetry.space_group_name_H-M   'P 1'
#
loop_
_entity.id
_entity.type
_entity.pdbx_description
1 polymer ?
#
loop_
_entity_poly.entity_id
_entity_poly.type
_entity_poly.pdbx_seq_one_letter_code
_entity_poly.pdbx_strand_id
1 'polypeptide(L)'
;MPRGKPMELAEWTRALAEESSMGAVIVVEGRRDEEALRALGVEGDFEYASRLLALLRCTPSYASGREFIILTDLDSEGEKLAMALKREIEQSGGRAETRLRGEYMRIPGRPPRIEELASAVLNEKEARRARWKARQAHKH
;
A
#
# COMPACT_ATOMS: atom_id res chain seq x y z
N MET A 1 -9.11 -19.35 17.51
CA MET A 1 -9.62 -18.00 17.17
C MET A 1 -10.28 -18.06 15.80
N PRO A 2 -11.55 -17.69 15.64
CA PRO A 2 -12.12 -17.57 14.30
C PRO A 2 -11.33 -16.49 13.56
N ARG A 3 -10.72 -16.86 12.43
CA ARG A 3 -10.09 -15.88 11.55
C ARG A 3 -11.22 -14.98 11.03
N GLY A 4 -11.21 -13.70 11.42
CA GLY A 4 -12.16 -12.72 10.91
C GLY A 4 -12.14 -12.72 9.37
N LYS A 5 -13.24 -12.24 8.76
CA LYS A 5 -13.32 -12.10 7.30
C LYS A 5 -12.05 -11.41 6.79
N PRO A 6 -11.32 -11.98 5.81
CA PRO A 6 -10.15 -11.32 5.25
C PRO A 6 -10.57 -9.99 4.63
N MET A 7 -9.74 -8.97 4.82
CA MET A 7 -9.92 -7.63 4.27
C MET A 7 -10.08 -7.69 2.75
N GLU A 8 -10.94 -6.85 2.18
CA GLU A 8 -11.06 -6.67 0.73
C GLU A 8 -10.06 -5.62 0.21
N LEU A 9 -9.67 -5.68 -1.08
CA LEU A 9 -8.75 -4.69 -1.69
C LEU A 9 -9.24 -3.25 -1.53
N ALA A 10 -10.55 -3.03 -1.63
CA ALA A 10 -11.15 -1.71 -1.47
C ALA A 10 -11.06 -1.19 -0.03
N GLU A 11 -11.17 -2.07 0.97
CA GLU A 11 -11.01 -1.72 2.39
C GLU A 11 -9.54 -1.38 2.66
N TRP A 12 -8.62 -2.18 2.12
CA TRP A 12 -7.17 -1.96 2.25
C TRP A 12 -6.72 -0.62 1.66
N THR A 13 -7.19 -0.32 0.45
CA THR A 13 -6.91 0.94 -0.24
C THR A 13 -7.41 2.13 0.58
N ARG A 14 -8.60 2.00 1.19
CA ARG A 14 -9.18 3.05 2.04
C ARG A 14 -8.36 3.27 3.31
N ALA A 15 -7.91 2.20 3.96
CA ALA A 15 -7.06 2.30 5.14
C ALA A 15 -5.72 2.99 4.81
N LEU A 16 -5.11 2.64 3.68
CA LEU A 16 -3.89 3.29 3.20
C LEU A 16 -4.09 4.79 2.91
N ALA A 17 -5.18 5.15 2.24
CA ALA A 17 -5.51 6.55 1.95
C ALA A 17 -5.76 7.35 3.23
N GLU A 18 -6.43 6.77 4.23
CA GLU A 18 -6.66 7.39 5.53
C GLU A 18 -5.33 7.68 6.26
N GLU A 19 -4.44 6.68 6.38
CA GLU A 19 -3.14 6.90 7.02
C GLU A 19 -2.27 7.91 6.29
N SER A 20 -2.27 7.89 4.96
CA SER A 20 -1.51 8.86 4.18
C SER A 20 -2.06 10.28 4.33
N SER A 21 -3.39 10.43 4.42
CA SER A 21 -4.02 11.74 4.69
C SER A 21 -3.67 12.31 6.08
N MET A 22 -3.27 11.45 7.03
CA MET A 22 -2.78 11.87 8.34
C MET A 22 -1.28 12.25 8.34
N GLY A 23 -0.63 12.20 7.17
CA GLY A 23 0.77 12.62 6.98
C GLY A 23 1.77 11.47 6.94
N ALA A 24 1.32 10.21 6.93
CA ALA A 24 2.22 9.09 6.71
C ALA A 24 2.74 9.05 5.27
N VAL A 25 4.06 8.93 5.13
CA VAL A 25 4.76 8.82 3.84
C VAL A 25 4.69 7.37 3.37
N ILE A 26 4.21 7.15 2.15
CA ILE A 26 4.13 5.82 1.57
C ILE A 26 5.44 5.48 0.86
N VAL A 27 6.05 4.36 1.22
CA VAL A 27 7.30 3.88 0.60
C VAL A 27 6.97 2.74 -0.36
N VAL A 28 7.20 2.95 -1.65
CA VAL A 28 6.97 1.97 -2.73
C VAL A 28 8.28 1.64 -3.47
N GLU A 29 8.30 0.58 -4.29
CA GLU A 29 9.49 0.25 -5.08
C GLU A 29 9.74 1.28 -6.19
N GLY A 30 8.69 1.74 -6.85
CA GLY A 30 8.85 2.74 -7.90
C GLY A 30 7.59 3.45 -8.36
N ARG A 31 7.78 4.25 -9.42
CA ARG A 31 6.78 5.16 -9.97
C ARG A 31 5.46 4.50 -10.38
N ARG A 32 5.50 3.28 -10.92
CA ARG A 32 4.28 2.57 -11.36
C ARG A 32 3.39 2.16 -10.19
N ASP A 33 3.98 1.87 -9.03
CA ASP A 33 3.23 1.60 -7.81
C ASP A 33 2.55 2.87 -7.30
N GLU A 34 3.28 3.99 -7.29
CA GLU A 34 2.71 5.31 -6.96
C GLU A 34 1.55 5.66 -7.88
N GLU A 35 1.73 5.53 -9.20
CA GLU A 35 0.68 5.82 -10.20
C GLU A 35 -0.56 4.94 -9.98
N ALA A 36 -0.37 3.66 -9.66
CA ALA A 36 -1.47 2.73 -9.36
C ALA A 36 -2.22 3.13 -8.08
N LEU A 37 -1.50 3.51 -7.01
CA LEU A 37 -2.11 3.95 -5.76
C LEU A 37 -2.85 5.29 -5.92
N ARG A 38 -2.27 6.25 -6.65
CA ARG A 38 -2.93 7.52 -6.98
C ARG A 38 -4.20 7.32 -7.80
N ALA A 39 -4.19 6.41 -8.78
CA ALA A 39 -5.40 6.07 -9.55
C ALA A 39 -6.55 5.51 -8.69
N LEU A 40 -6.23 5.02 -7.48
CA LEU A 40 -7.19 4.53 -6.51
C LEU A 40 -7.60 5.56 -5.45
N GLY A 41 -7.11 6.80 -5.55
CA GLY A 41 -7.42 7.88 -4.63
C GLY A 41 -6.55 7.89 -3.37
N VAL A 42 -5.41 7.20 -3.38
CA VAL A 42 -4.40 7.34 -2.33
C VAL A 42 -3.58 8.59 -2.62
N GLU A 43 -3.80 9.62 -1.81
CA GLU A 43 -3.11 10.90 -1.87
C GLU A 43 -2.15 11.05 -0.68
N GLY A 44 -1.09 11.84 -0.85
CA GLY A 44 -0.06 12.05 0.16
C GLY A 44 1.36 12.02 -0.42
N ASP A 45 2.33 11.94 0.48
CA ASP A 45 3.75 11.90 0.14
C ASP A 45 4.19 10.48 -0.16
N PHE A 46 4.99 10.33 -1.23
CA PHE A 46 5.57 9.07 -1.66
C PHE A 46 7.08 9.16 -1.67
N GLU A 47 7.72 8.06 -1.28
CA GLU A 47 9.16 7.85 -1.41
C GLU A 47 9.44 6.51 -2.07
N TYR A 48 10.56 6.43 -2.80
CA TYR A 48 10.98 5.19 -3.44
C TYR A 48 12.00 4.47 -2.58
N ALA A 49 11.74 3.20 -2.27
CA ALA A 49 12.42 2.41 -1.25
C ALA A 49 13.96 2.49 -1.34
N SER A 50 14.54 2.20 -2.51
CA SER A 50 15.99 2.28 -2.73
C SER A 50 16.56 3.69 -2.56
N ARG A 51 15.83 4.72 -3.02
CA ARG A 51 16.24 6.13 -2.91
C ARG A 51 16.16 6.62 -1.47
N LEU A 52 15.08 6.29 -0.77
CA LEU A 52 14.88 6.64 0.64
C LEU A 52 15.97 6.00 1.50
N LEU A 53 16.30 4.72 1.28
CA LEU A 53 17.35 4.05 2.03
C LEU A 53 18.70 4.76 1.86
N ALA A 54 19.05 5.18 0.64
CA ALA A 54 20.26 5.95 0.38
C ALA A 54 20.21 7.34 1.04
N LEU A 55 19.07 8.02 0.98
CA LEU A 55 18.86 9.33 1.61
C LEU A 55 19.05 9.26 3.12
N LEU A 56 18.45 8.27 3.80
CA LEU A 56 18.53 8.14 5.26
C LEU A 56 19.96 7.90 5.75
N ARG A 57 20.77 7.18 4.97
CA ARG A 57 22.21 6.97 5.29
C ARG A 57 23.02 8.26 5.23
N CYS A 58 22.63 9.19 4.35
CA CYS A 58 23.32 10.47 4.17
C CYS A 58 22.71 11.59 5.04
N THR A 59 21.42 11.53 5.30
CA THR A 59 20.63 12.57 5.98
C THR A 59 19.59 11.92 6.90
N PRO A 60 20.01 11.33 8.03
CA PRO A 60 19.11 10.65 8.97
C PRO A 60 17.96 11.55 9.45
N SER A 61 18.23 12.84 9.68
CA SER A 61 17.23 13.80 10.15
C SER A 61 15.98 13.90 9.26
N TYR A 62 16.05 13.46 7.99
CA TYR A 62 14.89 13.37 7.10
C TYR A 62 13.74 12.54 7.66
N ALA A 63 14.02 11.49 8.44
CA ALA A 63 13.00 10.63 9.04
C ALA A 63 12.48 11.13 10.39
N SER A 64 13.17 12.06 11.04
CA SER A 64 12.88 12.45 12.42
C SER A 64 11.45 13.00 12.56
N GLY A 65 10.66 12.39 13.45
CA GLY A 65 9.27 12.80 13.71
C GLY A 65 8.24 12.41 12.64
N ARG A 66 8.65 11.69 11.59
CA ARG A 66 7.76 11.28 10.49
C ARG A 66 7.33 9.82 10.59
N GLU A 67 6.20 9.52 9.98
CA GLU A 67 5.66 8.17 9.85
C GLU A 67 5.81 7.67 8.42
N PHE A 68 6.17 6.39 8.28
CA PHE A 68 6.39 5.74 7.00
C PHE A 68 5.61 4.42 6.95
N ILE A 69 4.89 4.20 5.85
CA ILE A 69 4.21 2.93 5.54
C ILE A 69 5.02 2.24 4.46
N ILE A 70 5.63 1.10 4.76
CA ILE A 70 6.50 0.40 3.82
C ILE A 70 5.69 -0.63 3.02
N LEU A 71 5.61 -0.44 1.71
CA LEU A 71 4.87 -1.28 0.75
C LEU A 71 5.79 -1.89 -0.32
N THR A 72 6.96 -2.39 0.07
CA THR A 72 7.85 -3.13 -0.84
C THR A 72 7.27 -4.49 -1.22
N ASP A 73 7.80 -5.07 -2.30
CA ASP A 73 7.42 -6.39 -2.77
C ASP A 73 7.63 -7.47 -1.67
N LEU A 74 6.85 -8.55 -1.79
CA LEU A 74 6.85 -9.66 -0.83
C LEU A 74 7.81 -10.80 -1.17
N ASP A 75 8.77 -10.56 -2.05
CA ASP A 75 9.85 -11.50 -2.29
C ASP A 75 10.96 -11.35 -1.23
N SER A 76 11.96 -12.22 -1.30
CA SER A 76 13.08 -12.21 -0.35
C SER A 76 13.89 -10.92 -0.40
N GLU A 77 13.92 -10.23 -1.54
CA GLU A 77 14.65 -8.96 -1.68
C GLU A 77 13.83 -7.80 -1.10
N GLY A 78 12.53 -7.75 -1.39
CA GLY A 78 11.61 -6.78 -0.82
C GLY A 78 11.46 -6.91 0.71
N GLU A 79 11.60 -8.12 1.26
CA GLU A 79 11.67 -8.33 2.73
C GLU A 79 12.97 -7.76 3.32
N LYS A 80 14.13 -8.03 2.70
CA LYS A 80 15.40 -7.44 3.13
C LYS A 80 15.36 -5.92 3.07
N LEU A 81 14.77 -5.36 2.02
CA LEU A 81 14.63 -3.92 1.83
C LEU A 81 13.68 -3.31 2.87
N ALA A 82 12.55 -3.96 3.15
CA ALA A 82 11.64 -3.52 4.21
C ALA A 82 12.32 -3.50 5.59
N MET A 83 13.07 -4.55 5.92
CA MET A 83 13.82 -4.63 7.17
C MET A 83 14.90 -3.54 7.27
N ALA A 84 15.63 -3.30 6.18
CA ALA A 84 16.66 -2.26 6.13
C ALA A 84 16.05 -0.86 6.31
N LEU A 85 14.98 -0.56 5.57
CA LEU A 85 14.26 0.72 5.68
C LEU A 85 13.70 0.93 7.09
N LYS A 86 13.01 -0.07 7.64
CA LYS A 86 12.46 0.01 8.99
C LYS A 86 13.54 0.35 10.00
N ARG A 87 14.68 -0.34 9.94
CA ARG A 87 15.82 -0.08 10.81
C ARG A 87 16.35 1.33 10.66
N GLU A 88 16.64 1.80 9.43
CA GLU A 88 17.21 3.13 9.20
C GLU A 88 16.25 4.24 9.62
N ILE A 89 14.95 4.10 9.33
CA ILE A 89 13.90 5.06 9.74
C ILE A 89 13.82 5.16 11.26
N GLU A 90 13.73 4.03 11.95
CA GLU A 90 13.60 3.99 13.42
C GLU A 90 14.86 4.51 14.11
N GLN A 91 16.05 4.15 13.61
CA GLN A 91 17.33 4.67 14.13
C GLN A 91 17.48 6.18 13.93
N SER A 92 16.79 6.72 12.92
CA SER A 92 16.77 8.14 12.59
C SER A 92 15.68 8.94 13.32
N GLY A 93 14.93 8.31 14.23
CA GLY A 93 13.87 8.96 15.01
C GLY A 93 12.53 9.10 14.29
N GLY A 94 12.33 8.36 13.19
CA GLY A 94 11.03 8.18 12.55
C GLY A 94 10.29 6.94 13.06
N ARG A 95 9.07 6.73 12.57
CA ARG A 95 8.28 5.52 12.80
C ARG A 95 8.03 4.81 11.47
N ALA A 96 8.25 3.50 11.43
CA ALA A 96 8.02 2.68 10.25
C ALA A 96 7.04 1.55 10.56
N GLU A 97 5.98 1.44 9.75
CA GLU A 97 4.93 0.43 9.87
C GLU A 97 4.89 -0.46 8.61
N THR A 98 4.68 -1.76 8.83
CA THR A 98 4.52 -2.81 7.79
C THR A 98 3.19 -3.56 7.90
N ARG A 99 2.27 -3.13 8.78
CA ARG A 99 0.94 -3.71 9.00
C ARG A 99 0.14 -3.79 7.72
N LEU A 100 0.02 -2.69 6.98
CA LEU A 100 -0.72 -2.66 5.71
C LEU A 100 -0.07 -3.57 4.66
N ARG A 101 1.26 -3.68 4.63
CA ARG A 101 1.95 -4.69 3.80
C ARG A 101 1.54 -6.10 4.18
N GLY A 102 1.54 -6.45 5.47
CA GLY A 102 1.10 -7.77 5.93
C GLY A 102 -0.41 -8.05 5.73
N GLU A 103 -1.25 -7.01 5.79
CA GLU A 103 -2.69 -7.11 5.53
C GLU A 103 -2.99 -7.34 4.06
N TYR A 104 -2.36 -6.57 3.17
CA TYR A 104 -2.47 -6.75 1.73
C TYR A 104 -2.24 -8.20 1.34
N MET A 105 -1.25 -8.84 1.97
CA MET A 105 -0.79 -10.19 1.64
C MET A 105 -1.75 -11.28 2.08
N ARG A 106 -2.65 -10.97 3.02
CA ARG A 106 -3.72 -11.86 3.46
C ARG A 106 -4.99 -11.72 2.62
N ILE A 107 -5.05 -10.77 1.68
CA ILE A 107 -6.21 -10.54 0.81
C ILE A 107 -6.26 -11.64 -0.28
N PRO A 108 -7.33 -12.45 -0.34
CA PRO A 108 -7.50 -13.45 -1.38
C PRO A 108 -7.59 -12.81 -2.78
N GLY A 109 -6.86 -13.36 -3.75
CA GLY A 109 -6.91 -12.89 -5.13
C GLY A 109 -6.28 -11.51 -5.36
N ARG A 110 -5.50 -11.01 -4.38
CA ARG A 110 -4.70 -9.79 -4.58
C ARG A 110 -3.78 -9.92 -5.80
N PRO A 111 -3.47 -8.82 -6.49
CA PRO A 111 -2.38 -8.80 -7.43
C PRO A 111 -1.03 -9.07 -6.74
N PRO A 112 -0.10 -9.76 -7.42
CA PRO A 112 1.24 -10.02 -6.89
C PRO A 112 2.02 -8.72 -6.63
N ARG A 113 1.82 -7.69 -7.49
CA ARG A 113 2.51 -6.40 -7.46
C ARG A 113 1.55 -5.23 -7.25
N ILE A 114 2.03 -4.13 -6.67
CA ILE A 114 1.22 -2.93 -6.44
C ILE A 114 0.87 -2.23 -7.76
N GLU A 115 1.77 -2.20 -8.74
CA GLU A 115 1.50 -1.68 -10.10
C GLU A 115 0.25 -2.30 -10.79
N GLU A 116 -0.14 -3.52 -10.40
CA GLU A 116 -1.30 -4.23 -10.94
C GLU A 116 -2.61 -3.97 -10.14
N LEU A 117 -2.51 -3.32 -8.99
CA LEU A 117 -3.61 -3.11 -8.05
C LEU A 117 -4.75 -2.29 -8.63
N ALA A 118 -4.42 -1.18 -9.32
CA ALA A 118 -5.41 -0.26 -9.87
C ALA A 118 -6.39 -0.98 -10.81
N SER A 119 -5.85 -1.74 -11.76
CA SER A 119 -6.62 -2.52 -12.72
C SER A 119 -7.52 -3.54 -12.01
N ALA A 120 -7.01 -4.27 -11.01
CA ALA A 120 -7.79 -5.26 -10.29
C ALA A 120 -9.01 -4.65 -9.57
N VAL A 121 -8.81 -3.54 -8.86
CA VAL A 121 -9.89 -2.86 -8.11
C VAL A 121 -10.92 -2.25 -9.05
N LEU A 122 -10.49 -1.62 -10.14
CA LEU A 122 -11.40 -1.00 -11.12
C LEU A 122 -12.25 -2.06 -11.83
N ASN A 123 -11.63 -3.16 -12.28
CA ASN A 123 -12.34 -4.28 -12.91
C ASN A 123 -13.38 -4.89 -11.95
N GLU A 124 -13.06 -5.02 -10.67
CA GLU A 124 -13.99 -5.54 -9.68
C GLU A 124 -15.20 -4.61 -9.49
N LYS A 125 -14.96 -3.29 -9.41
CA LYS A 125 -16.02 -2.27 -9.31
C LYS A 125 -16.95 -2.31 -10.53
N GLU A 126 -16.40 -2.42 -11.73
CA GLU A 126 -17.17 -2.53 -12.97
C GLU A 126 -18.00 -3.80 -13.02
N ALA A 127 -17.41 -4.96 -12.72
CA ALA A 127 -18.12 -6.24 -12.68
C ALA A 127 -19.26 -6.22 -11.64
N ARG A 128 -19.04 -5.59 -10.48
CA ARG A 128 -20.06 -5.42 -9.43
C ARG A 128 -21.22 -4.53 -9.92
N ARG A 129 -20.92 -3.42 -10.58
CA ARG A 129 -21.92 -2.53 -11.19
C ARG A 129 -22.73 -3.24 -12.28
N ALA A 130 -22.08 -4.00 -13.15
CA ALA A 130 -22.75 -4.77 -14.21
C ALA A 130 -23.71 -5.82 -13.63
N ARG A 131 -23.27 -6.58 -12.62
CA ARG A 131 -24.12 -7.56 -11.91
C ARG A 131 -25.33 -6.92 -11.26
N TRP A 132 -25.17 -5.75 -10.63
CA TRP A 132 -26.29 -5.01 -10.05
C TRP A 132 -27.31 -4.60 -11.12
N LYS A 133 -26.85 -4.03 -12.25
CA LYS A 133 -27.73 -3.65 -13.37
C LYS A 133 -28.49 -4.84 -13.95
N ALA A 134 -27.81 -5.97 -14.17
CA ALA A 134 -28.44 -7.19 -14.71
C ALA A 134 -29.54 -7.74 -13.79
N ARG A 135 -29.35 -7.68 -12.47
CA ARG A 135 -30.35 -8.13 -11.48
C ARG A 135 -31.57 -7.20 -11.39
N GLN A 136 -31.41 -5.92 -11.70
CA GLN A 136 -32.53 -4.97 -11.77
C GLN A 136 -33.34 -5.16 -13.06
N ALA A 137 -32.67 -5.47 -14.17
CA ALA A 137 -33.31 -5.70 -15.47
C ALA A 137 -34.18 -6.97 -15.51
N HIS A 138 -33.91 -7.98 -14.67
CA HIS A 138 -34.71 -9.21 -14.55
C HIS A 138 -35.87 -9.13 -13.54
N LYS A 139 -36.04 -8.00 -12.85
CA LYS A 139 -37.14 -7.76 -11.90
C LYS A 139 -38.30 -6.94 -12.49
N HIS A 140 -38.24 -6.67 -13.79
CA HIS A 140 -39.31 -6.07 -14.60
C HIS A 140 -39.68 -7.04 -15.73
#